data_AF-A0A6N9P4X4-F1
#
_entry.id   AF-A0A6N9P4X4-F1
#
_cell.length_a   1.000
_cell.length_b   1.000
_cell.length_c   1.000
_cell.angle_alpha   90.00
_cell.angle_beta   90.00
_cell.angle_gamma   90.00
#
_symmetry.space_group_name_H-M   'P 1'
#
loop_
_entity.id
_entity.type
_entity.pdbx_description
1 polymer ?
#
loop_
_entity_poly.entity_id
_entity_poly.type
_entity_poly.pdbx_seq_one_letter_code
_entity_poly.pdbx_strand_id
1 'polypeptide(L)'
;MTINYNVTGTERKRLADYISGFMGTDKKYLGAPTFAYQIGYLTVSKDGAVSFEDRGYNSDIDALMAELEGQGFHTEDTIAKADTTEGAAEPDEANARTEPEATSGENATEPEAAPAEDDATQPHGCGLTVTLPAASLPSEALTNLTSLLTAKGRLIRKALGVEALPVEVSPDTVSFPWFEGRNLDADEAKTYTHLISALCDMARNQKRITAKEKVNDNDKYAFRCFLLRLGFIGAEFKDERKILLRDLSGNSAFKSGKRNAEALQPEPPASTAAVEVQGDRELAEALADELLIQQVNASFGEEAAS
;
A
#
# COMPACT_ATOMS: atom_id res chain seq x y z
N MET A 1 -1.78 23.58 2.56
CA MET A 1 -0.33 23.82 2.81
C MET A 1 0.19 22.70 3.70
N THR A 2 1.45 22.28 3.57
CA THR A 2 2.06 21.26 4.45
C THR A 2 3.46 21.70 4.87
N ILE A 3 3.79 21.53 6.14
CA ILE A 3 5.03 22.02 6.75
C ILE A 3 5.69 20.88 7.53
N ASN A 4 6.95 20.60 7.25
CA ASN A 4 7.70 19.50 7.85
C ASN A 4 8.59 20.00 9.00
N TYR A 5 8.37 19.45 10.20
CA TYR A 5 9.20 19.72 11.39
C TYR A 5 10.15 18.57 11.75
N ASN A 6 10.11 17.46 11.00
CA ASN A 6 10.97 16.28 11.19
C ASN A 6 11.02 15.71 12.63
N VAL A 7 9.94 15.90 13.40
CA VAL A 7 9.83 15.39 14.77
C VAL A 7 9.10 14.04 14.80
N THR A 8 9.60 13.11 15.61
CA THR A 8 8.99 11.77 15.74
C THR A 8 8.72 11.41 17.20
N GLY A 9 7.92 10.36 17.43
CA GLY A 9 7.72 9.80 18.77
C GLY A 9 7.19 10.80 19.81
N THR A 10 8.00 11.04 20.84
CA THR A 10 7.67 11.93 21.98
C THR A 10 7.65 13.40 21.59
N GLU A 11 8.56 13.84 20.73
CA GLU A 11 8.62 15.24 20.25
C GLU A 11 7.44 15.58 19.37
N ARG A 12 6.98 14.63 18.55
CA ARG A 12 5.73 14.75 17.79
C ARG A 12 4.50 14.87 18.70
N LYS A 13 4.48 14.16 19.83
CA LYS A 13 3.40 14.29 20.81
C LYS A 13 3.42 15.69 21.42
N ARG A 14 4.61 16.22 21.75
CA ARG A 14 4.82 17.59 22.24
C ARG A 14 4.36 18.63 21.21
N LEU A 15 4.69 18.44 19.92
CA LEU A 15 4.22 19.29 18.83
C LEU A 15 2.68 19.30 18.77
N ALA A 16 2.04 18.12 18.81
CA ALA A 16 0.58 18.03 18.79
C ALA A 16 -0.08 18.61 20.06
N ASP A 17 0.52 18.45 21.25
CA ASP A 17 0.07 19.12 22.48
C ASP A 17 0.14 20.65 22.33
N TYR A 18 1.24 21.16 21.79
CA TYR A 18 1.46 22.58 21.61
C TYR A 18 0.46 23.21 20.64
N ILE A 19 0.28 22.59 19.47
CA ILE A 19 -0.69 23.03 18.47
C ILE A 19 -2.11 22.99 19.04
N SER A 20 -2.45 21.95 19.83
CA SER A 20 -3.76 21.88 20.49
C SER A 20 -4.02 23.01 21.49
N GLY A 21 -2.98 23.41 22.25
CA GLY A 21 -3.05 24.52 23.20
C GLY A 21 -3.16 25.87 22.51
N PHE A 22 -2.37 26.10 21.45
CA PHE A 22 -2.40 27.33 20.67
C PHE A 22 -3.76 27.55 19.99
N MET A 23 -4.31 26.48 19.42
CA MET A 23 -5.61 26.52 18.73
C MET A 23 -6.82 26.40 19.65
N GLY A 24 -6.61 26.14 20.94
CA GLY A 24 -7.68 25.86 21.90
C GLY A 24 -8.58 24.68 21.50
N THR A 25 -8.06 23.73 20.72
CA THR A 25 -8.82 22.59 20.18
C THR A 25 -8.17 21.28 20.59
N ASP A 26 -8.95 20.33 21.11
CA ASP A 26 -8.42 19.04 21.54
C ASP A 26 -7.83 18.22 20.38
N LYS A 27 -6.70 17.57 20.64
CA LYS A 27 -6.08 16.65 19.68
C LYS A 27 -6.75 15.28 19.70
N LYS A 28 -7.15 14.79 18.53
CA LYS A 28 -7.70 13.46 18.33
C LYS A 28 -6.71 12.55 17.62
N TYR A 29 -6.40 11.41 18.21
CA TYR A 29 -5.51 10.43 17.57
C TYR A 29 -6.28 9.53 16.59
N LEU A 30 -5.89 9.54 15.31
CA LEU A 30 -6.58 8.84 14.23
C LEU A 30 -6.24 7.34 14.14
N GLY A 31 -5.24 6.87 14.91
CA GLY A 31 -4.85 5.47 14.92
C GLY A 31 -4.32 4.98 13.56
N ALA A 32 -4.28 3.67 13.35
CA ALA A 32 -3.83 3.11 12.08
C ALA A 32 -4.83 3.39 10.94
N PRO A 33 -4.39 3.61 9.68
CA PRO A 33 -3.02 3.46 9.19
C PRO A 33 -2.16 4.73 9.24
N THR A 34 -2.77 5.90 9.48
CA THR A 34 -2.09 7.20 9.37
C THR A 34 -1.29 7.56 10.62
N PHE A 35 -1.69 7.05 11.78
CA PHE A 35 -1.15 7.38 13.10
C PHE A 35 -1.08 8.89 13.36
N ALA A 36 -1.91 9.68 12.69
CA ALA A 36 -1.89 11.14 12.75
C ALA A 36 -2.70 11.68 13.94
N TYR A 37 -2.41 12.91 14.34
CA TYR A 37 -3.27 13.70 15.22
C TYR A 37 -4.07 14.70 14.40
N GLN A 38 -5.39 14.71 14.59
CA GLN A 38 -6.27 15.74 14.05
C GLN A 38 -6.51 16.80 15.13
N ILE A 39 -6.30 18.06 14.79
CA ILE A 39 -6.46 19.22 15.69
C ILE A 39 -7.26 20.25 14.91
N GLY A 40 -8.58 20.27 15.09
CA GLY A 40 -9.47 21.10 14.27
C GLY A 40 -9.31 20.79 12.78
N TYR A 41 -8.87 21.80 12.02
CA TYR A 41 -8.60 21.73 10.58
C TYR A 41 -7.13 21.40 10.22
N LEU A 42 -6.30 21.09 11.23
CA LEU A 42 -4.91 20.67 11.05
C LEU A 42 -4.79 19.16 11.25
N THR A 43 -3.85 18.57 10.53
CA THR A 43 -3.44 17.18 10.75
C THR A 43 -1.93 17.11 10.93
N VAL A 44 -1.48 16.53 12.04
CA VAL A 44 -0.08 16.26 12.34
C VAL A 44 0.21 14.79 12.01
N SER A 45 1.04 14.54 11.01
CA SER A 45 1.42 13.22 10.54
C SER A 45 2.30 12.47 11.54
N LYS A 46 2.60 11.19 11.24
CA LYS A 46 3.53 10.37 12.04
C LYS A 46 4.97 10.92 12.02
N ASP A 47 5.36 11.58 10.94
CA ASP A 47 6.73 12.05 10.72
C ASP A 47 6.89 13.56 11.06
N GLY A 48 5.89 14.14 11.74
CA GLY A 48 5.96 15.54 12.18
C GLY A 48 5.63 16.55 11.08
N ALA A 49 4.95 16.12 10.01
CA ALA A 49 4.42 17.02 8.99
C ALA A 49 3.04 17.55 9.42
N VAL A 50 2.87 18.87 9.43
CA VAL A 50 1.60 19.54 9.74
C VAL A 50 0.94 19.95 8.43
N SER A 51 -0.21 19.37 8.12
CA SER A 51 -1.00 19.71 6.93
C SER A 51 -2.23 20.54 7.31
N PHE A 52 -2.45 21.60 6.56
CA PHE A 52 -3.59 22.51 6.67
C PHE A 52 -4.53 22.25 5.50
N GLU A 53 -5.76 21.81 5.78
CA GLU A 53 -6.81 21.74 4.78
C GLU A 53 -7.22 23.17 4.39
N ASP A 54 -6.91 23.54 3.15
CA ASP A 54 -7.07 24.90 2.64
C ASP A 54 -8.55 25.31 2.56
N ARG A 55 -8.99 26.04 3.58
CA ARG A 55 -10.26 26.77 3.61
C ARG A 55 -10.05 28.14 4.23
N GLY A 56 -9.56 29.06 3.39
CA GLY A 56 -9.54 30.49 3.68
C GLY A 56 -8.33 30.92 4.51
N TYR A 57 -7.79 32.09 4.18
CA TYR A 57 -6.65 32.74 4.83
C TYR A 57 -6.84 32.81 6.35
N ASN A 58 -6.15 31.94 7.09
CA ASN A 58 -6.12 31.99 8.55
C ASN A 58 -4.85 32.74 8.96
N SER A 59 -4.99 33.99 9.42
CA SER A 59 -3.91 34.78 10.05
C SER A 59 -3.20 34.05 11.19
N ASP A 60 -3.86 33.04 11.75
CA ASP A 60 -3.41 32.26 12.89
C ASP A 60 -2.33 31.23 12.51
N ILE A 61 -2.18 30.91 11.21
CA ILE A 61 -1.15 29.96 10.75
C ILE A 61 0.24 30.59 10.86
N ASP A 62 0.43 31.83 10.39
CA ASP A 62 1.73 32.51 10.47
C ASP A 62 2.13 32.78 11.93
N ALA A 63 1.15 33.09 12.79
CA ALA A 63 1.37 33.22 14.22
C ALA A 63 1.75 31.88 14.89
N LEU A 64 1.10 30.78 14.52
CA LEU A 64 1.44 29.43 14.98
C LEU A 64 2.86 29.04 14.53
N MET A 65 3.24 29.37 13.30
CA MET A 65 4.58 29.11 12.75
C MET A 65 5.67 29.81 13.56
N ALA A 66 5.51 31.12 13.82
CA ALA A 66 6.47 31.91 14.59
C ALA A 66 6.60 31.42 16.04
N GLU A 67 5.48 31.02 16.65
CA GLU A 67 5.47 30.49 18.02
C GLU A 67 6.13 29.10 18.10
N LEU A 68 5.92 28.24 17.11
CA LEU A 68 6.58 26.94 17.03
C LEU A 68 8.10 27.06 16.86
N GLU A 69 8.57 28.05 16.10
CA GLU A 69 10.00 28.38 15.98
C GLU A 69 10.58 28.86 17.33
N GLY A 70 9.86 29.72 18.05
CA GLY A 70 10.24 30.16 19.41
C GLY A 70 10.36 29.03 20.43
N GLN A 71 9.67 27.92 20.21
CA GLN A 71 9.73 26.71 21.04
C GLN A 71 10.79 25.69 20.58
N GLY A 72 11.56 26.00 19.54
CA GLY A 72 12.62 25.17 18.99
C GLY A 72 12.15 24.09 18.01
N PHE A 73 10.95 24.22 17.42
CA PHE A 73 10.53 23.37 16.31
C PHE A 73 10.95 24.01 14.99
N HIS A 74 12.08 23.55 14.45
CA HIS A 74 12.60 24.04 13.18
C HIS A 74 11.97 23.31 11.99
N THR A 75 11.73 24.05 10.91
CA THR A 75 11.30 23.49 9.63
C THR A 75 12.49 23.06 8.80
N GLU A 76 12.27 22.14 7.86
CA GLU A 76 13.24 21.75 6.83
C GLU A 76 13.96 22.95 6.16
N ASP A 77 13.21 24.01 5.83
CA ASP A 77 13.75 25.22 5.21
C ASP A 77 14.66 26.08 6.12
N THR A 78 14.49 25.99 7.45
CA THR A 78 15.32 26.73 8.41
C THR A 78 16.57 25.95 8.82
N ILE A 79 16.54 24.61 8.78
CA ILE A 79 17.72 23.77 9.01
C ILE A 79 18.75 23.94 7.88
N ALA A 80 18.30 24.14 6.64
CA ALA A 80 19.19 24.44 5.50
C ALA A 80 19.78 25.86 5.53
N LYS A 81 19.21 26.78 6.32
CA LYS A 81 19.60 28.20 6.37
C LYS A 81 20.40 28.59 7.62
N ALA A 82 20.43 27.73 8.64
CA ALA A 82 21.17 27.97 9.88
C ALA A 82 22.67 27.65 9.79
N ASP A 83 23.15 27.05 8.70
CA ASP A 83 24.58 26.70 8.51
C ASP A 83 25.31 27.55 7.44
N THR A 84 24.66 28.62 6.94
CA THR A 84 25.31 29.52 5.96
C THR A 84 24.86 30.97 6.11
N THR A 85 25.42 31.63 7.12
CA THR A 85 25.68 33.09 7.11
C THR A 85 27.16 33.19 7.51
N GLU A 86 28.09 33.61 6.64
CA GLU A 86 28.22 34.93 6.01
C GLU A 86 28.84 34.82 4.61
N GLY A 87 28.48 35.75 3.72
CA GLY A 87 29.23 35.98 2.49
C GLY A 87 28.37 36.38 1.30
N ALA A 88 27.79 37.58 1.37
CA ALA A 88 27.14 38.25 0.26
C ALA A 88 28.08 38.45 -0.95
N ALA A 89 27.60 38.17 -2.17
CA ALA A 89 27.63 39.10 -3.30
C ALA A 89 26.98 38.48 -4.55
N GLU A 90 26.31 39.36 -5.28
CA GLU A 90 25.44 39.20 -6.44
C GLU A 90 26.12 38.77 -7.77
N PRO A 91 25.33 38.46 -8.81
CA PRO A 91 25.76 37.79 -10.06
C PRO A 91 26.16 38.79 -11.16
N ASP A 92 26.91 38.34 -12.16
CA ASP A 92 27.08 39.09 -13.41
C ASP A 92 27.14 38.18 -14.66
N GLU A 93 26.57 38.71 -15.73
CA GLU A 93 26.17 38.12 -17.00
C GLU A 93 27.31 37.87 -18.01
N ALA A 94 26.93 37.20 -19.10
CA ALA A 94 27.38 37.42 -20.49
C ALA A 94 28.63 36.66 -20.99
N ASN A 95 28.45 35.75 -21.97
CA ASN A 95 28.33 36.09 -23.41
C ASN A 95 28.83 34.95 -24.36
N ALA A 96 28.20 34.96 -25.54
CA ALA A 96 28.73 34.66 -26.87
C ALA A 96 29.01 33.21 -27.34
N ARG A 97 28.09 32.78 -28.23
CA ARG A 97 28.31 31.98 -29.47
C ARG A 97 29.65 32.29 -30.17
N THR A 98 30.20 31.34 -30.93
CA THR A 98 30.19 31.27 -32.42
C THR A 98 31.06 30.10 -32.90
N GLU A 99 30.58 29.33 -33.88
CA GLU A 99 31.34 28.35 -34.68
C GLU A 99 32.45 29.01 -35.53
N PRO A 100 33.36 28.26 -36.15
CA PRO A 100 33.12 27.89 -37.55
C PRO A 100 33.67 26.51 -38.02
N GLU A 101 33.03 25.95 -39.05
CA GLU A 101 33.56 24.96 -40.02
C GLU A 101 34.77 25.56 -40.81
N ALA A 102 35.61 24.89 -41.62
CA ALA A 102 35.51 23.64 -42.37
C ALA A 102 36.89 23.27 -43.00
N THR A 103 37.07 21.98 -43.35
CA THR A 103 37.68 21.46 -44.60
C THR A 103 39.22 21.54 -44.75
N SER A 104 40.01 20.55 -45.18
CA SER A 104 39.85 19.32 -45.99
C SER A 104 40.87 18.26 -45.56
N GLY A 105 40.66 16.96 -45.80
CA GLY A 105 41.19 16.33 -47.01
C GLY A 105 41.00 14.81 -47.01
N GLU A 106 40.56 14.30 -48.16
CA GLU A 106 40.08 12.95 -48.45
C GLU A 106 41.17 11.87 -48.53
N ASN A 107 40.82 10.60 -48.26
CA ASN A 107 40.81 9.58 -49.32
C ASN A 107 39.97 8.34 -48.96
N ALA A 108 39.30 7.82 -49.99
CA ALA A 108 38.27 6.80 -50.01
C ALA A 108 38.77 5.36 -49.76
N THR A 109 37.85 4.46 -49.42
CA THR A 109 37.40 3.35 -50.31
C THR A 109 36.48 2.40 -49.54
N GLU A 110 35.24 2.32 -50.00
CA GLU A 110 34.25 1.26 -49.72
C GLU A 110 34.64 -0.03 -50.48
N PRO A 111 34.26 -1.21 -49.99
CA PRO A 111 33.32 -1.97 -50.81
C PRO A 111 32.22 -2.71 -50.03
N GLU A 112 31.11 -2.83 -50.74
CA GLU A 112 29.86 -3.55 -50.49
C GLU A 112 29.99 -5.09 -50.58
N ALA A 113 29.00 -5.77 -49.98
CA ALA A 113 28.45 -7.11 -50.29
C ALA A 113 29.00 -8.37 -49.58
N ALA A 114 28.09 -8.99 -48.79
CA ALA A 114 28.06 -10.32 -48.14
C ALA A 114 28.17 -11.51 -49.15
N PRO A 115 28.23 -12.84 -48.79
CA PRO A 115 27.53 -13.54 -47.68
C PRO A 115 28.20 -14.84 -47.09
N ALA A 116 27.41 -15.56 -46.26
CA ALA A 116 27.47 -16.97 -45.81
C ALA A 116 28.09 -17.27 -44.43
N GLU A 117 27.25 -17.39 -43.38
CA GLU A 117 26.53 -18.60 -42.90
C GLU A 117 27.49 -19.67 -42.29
N ASP A 118 27.43 -19.95 -40.97
CA ASP A 118 26.75 -21.17 -40.48
C ASP A 118 26.64 -21.26 -38.94
N ASP A 119 25.41 -21.55 -38.53
CA ASP A 119 24.85 -22.18 -37.35
C ASP A 119 25.42 -21.96 -35.94
N ALA A 120 24.71 -21.12 -35.19
CA ALA A 120 24.14 -21.57 -33.91
C ALA A 120 22.71 -21.02 -33.82
N THR A 121 21.76 -21.82 -34.28
CA THR A 121 20.33 -21.66 -33.98
C THR A 121 20.14 -21.55 -32.47
N GLN A 122 20.13 -20.34 -31.92
CA GLN A 122 19.51 -20.09 -30.63
C GLN A 122 18.01 -19.95 -30.86
N PRO A 123 17.16 -20.69 -30.14
CA PRO A 123 15.75 -20.40 -30.16
C PRO A 123 15.62 -18.97 -29.62
N HIS A 124 15.20 -18.03 -30.47
CA HIS A 124 14.86 -16.68 -30.03
C HIS A 124 13.62 -16.76 -29.14
N GLY A 125 13.80 -17.22 -27.90
CA GLY A 125 12.95 -16.82 -26.81
C GLY A 125 13.33 -15.39 -26.50
N CYS A 126 12.46 -14.44 -26.85
CA CYS A 126 12.62 -13.04 -26.46
C CYS A 126 12.55 -12.94 -24.92
N GLY A 127 13.67 -13.19 -24.24
CA GLY A 127 13.79 -13.07 -22.80
C GLY A 127 13.91 -11.61 -22.41
N LEU A 128 13.07 -11.16 -21.48
CA LEU A 128 13.19 -9.82 -20.90
C LEU A 128 14.17 -9.88 -19.72
N THR A 129 15.26 -9.13 -19.82
CA THR A 129 16.18 -8.89 -18.71
C THR A 129 16.16 -7.41 -18.38
N VAL A 130 15.76 -7.08 -17.16
CA VAL A 130 15.77 -5.70 -16.67
C VAL A 130 17.15 -5.41 -16.09
N THR A 131 17.75 -4.29 -16.49
CA THR A 131 19.09 -3.87 -16.04
C THR A 131 19.05 -2.48 -15.45
N LEU A 132 19.88 -2.25 -14.43
CA LEU A 132 20.04 -0.97 -13.76
C LEU A 132 21.53 -0.67 -13.58
N PRO A 133 21.99 0.60 -13.74
CA PRO A 133 23.38 0.94 -13.45
C PRO A 133 23.73 0.62 -12.00
N ALA A 134 24.92 0.06 -11.74
CA ALA A 134 25.37 -0.27 -10.40
C ALA A 134 25.43 0.96 -9.48
N ALA A 135 25.73 2.14 -10.04
CA ALA A 135 25.63 3.41 -9.32
C ALA A 135 24.23 3.70 -8.74
N SER A 136 23.17 3.14 -9.32
CA SER A 136 21.80 3.29 -8.84
C SER A 136 21.48 2.41 -7.63
N LEU A 137 22.29 1.37 -7.34
CA LEU A 137 22.13 0.50 -6.18
C LEU A 137 23.46 0.40 -5.40
N PRO A 138 23.66 1.24 -4.37
CA PRO A 138 24.82 1.09 -3.49
C PRO A 138 24.79 -0.28 -2.78
N SER A 139 25.94 -0.71 -2.26
CA SER A 139 26.11 -2.02 -1.59
C SER A 139 25.13 -2.25 -0.43
N GLU A 140 24.79 -1.21 0.32
CA GLU A 140 23.76 -1.26 1.37
C GLU A 140 22.36 -1.56 0.78
N ALA A 141 22.02 -0.90 -0.32
CA ALA A 141 20.75 -1.14 -1.02
C ALA A 141 20.69 -2.56 -1.61
N LEU A 142 21.80 -3.12 -2.11
CA LEU A 142 21.85 -4.52 -2.56
C LEU A 142 21.59 -5.50 -1.40
N THR A 143 22.12 -5.22 -0.21
CA THR A 143 21.87 -6.04 0.99
C THR A 143 20.41 -5.95 1.42
N ASN A 144 19.83 -4.75 1.37
CA ASN A 144 18.41 -4.52 1.61
C ASN A 144 17.52 -5.23 0.59
N LEU A 145 17.87 -5.15 -0.70
CA LEU A 145 17.17 -5.83 -1.78
C LEU A 145 17.21 -7.36 -1.59
N THR A 146 18.37 -7.91 -1.26
CA THR A 146 18.52 -9.34 -0.96
C THR A 146 17.66 -9.74 0.24
N SER A 147 17.63 -8.92 1.29
CA SER A 147 16.77 -9.13 2.46
C SER A 147 15.28 -9.06 2.12
N LEU A 148 14.91 -8.16 1.20
CA LEU A 148 13.54 -8.00 0.71
C LEU A 148 13.10 -9.22 -0.12
N LEU A 149 13.94 -9.65 -1.05
CA LEU A 149 13.72 -10.85 -1.85
C LEU A 149 13.68 -12.11 -0.97
N THR A 150 14.45 -12.15 0.12
CA THR A 150 14.33 -13.24 1.10
C THR A 150 12.99 -13.21 1.83
N ALA A 151 12.56 -12.04 2.31
CA ALA A 151 11.32 -11.90 3.08
C ALA A 151 10.04 -12.06 2.26
N LYS A 152 10.08 -11.66 0.98
CA LYS A 152 8.91 -11.56 0.09
C LYS A 152 9.04 -12.40 -1.18
N GLY A 153 10.15 -13.09 -1.38
CA GLY A 153 10.45 -13.84 -2.60
C GLY A 153 9.43 -14.92 -2.91
N ARG A 154 8.83 -15.58 -1.91
CA ARG A 154 7.72 -16.53 -2.17
C ARG A 154 6.51 -15.86 -2.81
N LEU A 155 6.12 -14.67 -2.36
CA LEU A 155 5.01 -13.92 -2.94
C LEU A 155 5.36 -13.40 -4.34
N ILE A 156 6.56 -12.84 -4.49
CA ILE A 156 7.07 -12.31 -5.75
C ILE A 156 7.16 -13.44 -6.79
N ARG A 157 7.78 -14.58 -6.46
CA ARG A 157 7.84 -15.77 -7.34
C ARG A 157 6.48 -16.23 -7.83
N LYS A 158 5.49 -16.33 -6.93
CA LYS A 158 4.13 -16.69 -7.31
C LYS A 158 3.45 -15.64 -8.19
N ALA A 159 3.61 -14.35 -7.87
CA ALA A 159 3.00 -13.25 -8.60
C ALA A 159 3.54 -13.14 -10.04
N LEU A 160 4.85 -13.37 -10.21
CA LEU A 160 5.48 -13.36 -11.52
C LEU A 160 5.42 -14.72 -12.21
N GLY A 161 5.09 -15.80 -11.50
CA GLY A 161 5.10 -17.16 -12.04
C GLY A 161 6.51 -17.64 -12.41
N VAL A 162 7.51 -17.30 -11.60
CA VAL A 162 8.92 -17.64 -11.80
C VAL A 162 9.42 -18.54 -10.67
N GLU A 163 10.35 -19.45 -10.96
CA GLU A 163 10.87 -20.41 -9.97
C GLU A 163 11.92 -19.79 -9.03
N ALA A 164 12.72 -18.86 -9.57
CA ALA A 164 13.82 -18.21 -8.89
C ALA A 164 13.86 -16.70 -9.20
N LEU A 165 14.50 -15.94 -8.30
CA LEU A 165 14.72 -14.50 -8.43
C LEU A 165 16.21 -14.19 -8.29
N PRO A 166 17.06 -14.68 -9.22
CA PRO A 166 18.49 -14.37 -9.20
C PRO A 166 18.71 -12.86 -9.40
N VAL A 167 19.76 -12.34 -8.77
CA VAL A 167 20.22 -10.97 -8.99
C VAL A 167 21.69 -11.06 -9.35
N GLU A 168 22.03 -10.67 -10.57
CA GLU A 168 23.41 -10.68 -11.05
C GLU A 168 24.00 -9.29 -10.88
N VAL A 169 25.09 -9.20 -10.13
CA VAL A 169 25.78 -7.94 -9.87
C VAL A 169 27.10 -7.96 -10.66
N SER A 170 27.16 -7.14 -11.69
CA SER A 170 28.37 -6.85 -12.45
C SER A 170 28.99 -5.52 -11.97
N PRO A 171 30.24 -5.20 -12.34
CA PRO A 171 30.92 -3.98 -11.88
C PRO A 171 30.16 -2.69 -12.22
N ASP A 172 29.49 -2.66 -13.37
CA ASP A 172 28.82 -1.47 -13.89
C ASP A 172 27.29 -1.56 -13.88
N THR A 173 26.74 -2.78 -13.77
CA THR A 173 25.30 -3.04 -13.96
C THR A 173 24.79 -4.13 -13.04
N VAL A 174 23.55 -3.99 -12.57
CA VAL A 174 22.78 -5.01 -11.88
C VAL A 174 21.69 -5.53 -12.81
N SER A 175 21.66 -6.84 -13.04
CA SER A 175 20.76 -7.51 -13.96
C SER A 175 19.77 -8.43 -13.24
N PHE A 176 18.53 -8.44 -13.73
CA PHE A 176 17.42 -9.26 -13.24
C PHE A 176 16.94 -10.20 -14.36
N PRO A 177 17.59 -11.36 -14.57
CA PRO A 177 17.23 -12.33 -15.61
C PRO A 177 16.04 -13.19 -15.16
N TRP A 178 14.94 -12.56 -14.75
CA TRP A 178 13.77 -13.27 -14.19
C TRP A 178 12.85 -13.86 -15.26
N PHE A 179 12.95 -13.41 -16.51
CA PHE A 179 12.00 -13.73 -17.58
C PHE A 179 12.66 -14.32 -18.82
N GLU A 180 13.86 -14.86 -18.70
CA GLU A 180 14.53 -15.54 -19.80
C GLU A 180 13.68 -16.72 -20.30
N GLY A 181 13.47 -16.79 -21.62
CA GLY A 181 12.66 -17.83 -22.24
C GLY A 181 11.15 -17.69 -22.04
N ARG A 182 10.65 -16.57 -21.49
CA ARG A 182 9.21 -16.31 -21.33
C ARG A 182 8.71 -15.28 -22.33
N ASN A 183 7.62 -15.62 -23.02
CA ASN A 183 6.87 -14.63 -23.82
C ASN A 183 6.02 -13.76 -22.88
N LEU A 184 6.40 -12.49 -22.78
CA LEU A 184 5.69 -11.48 -22.00
C LEU A 184 4.90 -10.57 -22.93
N ASP A 185 3.69 -10.21 -22.51
CA ASP A 185 2.95 -9.13 -23.15
C ASP A 185 3.56 -7.75 -22.82
N ALA A 186 3.25 -6.73 -23.63
CA ALA A 186 3.75 -5.37 -23.42
C ALA A 186 3.35 -4.82 -22.05
N ASP A 187 2.10 -5.07 -21.61
CA ASP A 187 1.62 -4.63 -20.31
C ASP A 187 2.31 -5.37 -19.16
N GLU A 188 2.64 -6.66 -19.35
CA GLU A 188 3.38 -7.46 -18.37
C GLU A 188 4.83 -7.00 -18.25
N ALA A 189 5.51 -6.81 -19.38
CA ALA A 189 6.88 -6.30 -19.42
C ALA A 189 6.98 -4.94 -18.73
N LYS A 190 6.05 -4.03 -19.01
CA LYS A 190 5.95 -2.72 -18.33
C LYS A 190 5.71 -2.90 -16.82
N THR A 191 4.74 -3.72 -16.44
CA THR A 191 4.38 -3.97 -15.04
C THR A 191 5.55 -4.53 -14.24
N TYR A 192 6.25 -5.52 -14.78
CA TYR A 192 7.37 -6.17 -14.11
C TYR A 192 8.60 -5.28 -14.04
N THR A 193 8.87 -4.48 -15.09
CA THR A 193 9.92 -3.46 -15.05
C THR A 193 9.63 -2.44 -13.95
N HIS A 194 8.40 -1.94 -13.87
CA HIS A 194 8.00 -1.00 -12.82
C HIS A 194 8.10 -1.62 -11.42
N LEU A 195 7.71 -2.88 -11.25
CA LEU A 195 7.90 -3.59 -9.98
C LEU A 195 9.37 -3.68 -9.57
N ILE A 196 10.26 -4.03 -10.49
CA ILE A 196 11.71 -4.13 -10.22
C ILE A 196 12.27 -2.76 -9.81
N SER A 197 11.90 -1.69 -10.52
CA SER A 197 12.27 -0.32 -10.16
C SER A 197 11.78 0.04 -8.75
N ALA A 198 10.52 -0.24 -8.43
CA ALA A 198 9.95 0.05 -7.11
C ALA A 198 10.60 -0.78 -5.99
N LEU A 199 11.02 -2.03 -6.26
CA LEU A 199 11.78 -2.85 -5.30
C LEU A 199 13.15 -2.23 -5.02
N CYS A 200 13.82 -1.73 -6.05
CA CYS A 200 15.09 -1.04 -5.92
C CYS A 200 14.94 0.28 -5.16
N ASP A 201 13.91 1.06 -5.45
CA ASP A 201 13.57 2.28 -4.72
C ASP A 201 13.31 2.02 -3.24
N MET A 202 12.55 0.97 -2.93
CA MET A 202 12.30 0.60 -1.53
C MET A 202 13.60 0.14 -0.84
N ALA A 203 14.48 -0.57 -1.55
CA ALA A 203 15.76 -1.01 -1.00
C ALA A 203 16.73 0.14 -0.72
N ARG A 204 16.69 1.22 -1.53
CA ARG A 204 17.44 2.46 -1.31
C ARG A 204 16.94 3.25 -0.12
N ASN A 205 15.63 3.44 -0.02
CA ASN A 205 15.05 4.40 0.93
C ASN A 205 14.84 3.81 2.33
N GLN A 206 14.82 2.47 2.47
CA GLN A 206 14.49 1.82 3.72
C GLN A 206 15.71 1.57 4.60
N LYS A 207 15.80 2.25 5.75
CA LYS A 207 16.92 2.10 6.71
C LYS A 207 17.11 0.68 7.29
N ARG A 208 16.05 -0.12 7.37
CA ARG A 208 16.12 -1.50 7.87
C ARG A 208 15.05 -2.37 7.24
N ILE A 209 15.47 -3.52 6.69
CA ILE A 209 14.60 -4.57 6.18
C ILE A 209 14.86 -5.86 6.96
N THR A 210 13.80 -6.54 7.40
CA THR A 210 13.91 -7.83 8.10
C THR A 210 13.74 -8.96 7.09
N ALA A 211 14.76 -9.78 6.90
CA ALA A 211 14.78 -10.94 6.00
C ALA A 211 13.94 -12.15 6.49
N LYS A 212 12.87 -11.91 7.26
CA LYS A 212 12.01 -12.97 7.79
C LYS A 212 10.90 -13.26 6.79
N GLU A 213 10.97 -14.43 6.15
CA GLU A 213 9.87 -14.94 5.34
C GLU A 213 8.61 -15.10 6.21
N LYS A 214 7.49 -14.58 5.73
CA LYS A 214 6.18 -14.74 6.37
C LYS A 214 5.30 -15.58 5.47
N VAL A 215 4.99 -16.78 5.94
CA VAL A 215 3.91 -17.60 5.37
C VAL A 215 2.59 -16.87 5.65
N ASN A 216 1.80 -16.65 4.61
CA ASN A 216 0.50 -16.00 4.71
C ASN A 216 -0.57 -16.98 4.19
N ASP A 217 -1.71 -17.04 4.86
CA ASP A 217 -2.85 -17.86 4.42
C ASP A 217 -3.51 -17.27 3.16
N ASN A 218 -3.43 -15.95 3.02
CA ASN A 218 -3.96 -15.21 1.88
C ASN A 218 -2.85 -14.42 1.19
N ASP A 219 -2.26 -15.04 0.16
CA ASP A 219 -1.17 -14.47 -0.62
C ASP A 219 -1.63 -13.20 -1.38
N LYS A 220 -2.86 -13.18 -1.93
CA LYS A 220 -3.40 -12.04 -2.68
C LYS A 220 -3.58 -10.80 -1.80
N TYR A 221 -4.10 -10.95 -0.58
CA TYR A 221 -4.20 -9.84 0.38
C TYR A 221 -2.80 -9.35 0.80
N ALA A 222 -1.90 -10.28 1.15
CA ALA A 222 -0.56 -9.95 1.62
C ALA A 222 0.25 -9.20 0.54
N PHE A 223 0.12 -9.62 -0.72
CA PHE A 223 0.80 -8.97 -1.83
C PHE A 223 0.16 -7.63 -2.17
N ARG A 224 -1.17 -7.49 -2.13
CA ARG A 224 -1.84 -6.18 -2.26
C ARG A 224 -1.29 -5.17 -1.23
N CYS A 225 -1.21 -5.55 0.04
CA CYS A 225 -0.63 -4.67 1.08
C CYS A 225 0.83 -4.32 0.80
N PHE A 226 1.58 -5.23 0.20
CA PHE A 226 2.96 -4.98 -0.21
C PHE A 226 3.03 -3.98 -1.37
N LEU A 227 2.19 -4.13 -2.39
CA LEU A 227 2.09 -3.18 -3.52
C LEU A 227 1.72 -1.77 -3.06
N LEU A 228 0.85 -1.62 -2.06
CA LEU A 228 0.54 -0.32 -1.45
C LEU A 228 1.79 0.34 -0.83
N ARG A 229 2.68 -0.45 -0.22
CA ARG A 229 3.94 0.05 0.33
C ARG A 229 4.94 0.44 -0.76
N LEU A 230 4.90 -0.24 -1.90
CA LEU A 230 5.73 0.07 -3.07
C LEU A 230 5.21 1.29 -3.86
N GLY A 231 4.05 1.84 -3.52
CA GLY A 231 3.50 3.03 -4.18
C GLY A 231 2.52 2.77 -5.32
N PHE A 232 2.08 1.52 -5.53
CA PHE A 232 1.08 1.17 -6.56
C PHE A 232 -0.35 1.59 -6.13
N ILE A 233 -0.55 2.88 -5.91
CA ILE A 233 -1.76 3.51 -5.36
C ILE A 233 -2.38 4.42 -6.42
N GLY A 234 -3.68 4.25 -6.69
CA GLY A 234 -4.38 5.07 -7.68
C GLY A 234 -4.91 4.26 -8.85
N ALA A 235 -5.53 4.96 -9.80
CA ALA A 235 -6.18 4.36 -10.95
C ALA A 235 -5.16 3.96 -12.03
N GLU A 236 -4.00 4.63 -12.13
CA GLU A 236 -2.98 4.32 -13.12
C GLU A 236 -2.38 2.92 -12.92
N PHE A 237 -2.26 2.48 -11.67
CA PHE A 237 -1.73 1.15 -11.34
C PHE A 237 -2.80 0.06 -11.32
N LYS A 238 -4.02 0.34 -11.81
CA LYS A 238 -5.13 -0.63 -11.76
C LYS A 238 -4.79 -1.90 -12.53
N ASP A 239 -4.26 -1.75 -13.74
CA ASP A 239 -3.93 -2.89 -14.62
C ASP A 239 -2.69 -3.62 -14.13
N GLU A 240 -1.67 -2.88 -13.67
CA GLU A 240 -0.48 -3.45 -13.04
C GLU A 240 -0.83 -4.29 -11.81
N ARG A 241 -1.69 -3.79 -10.91
CA ARG A 241 -2.19 -4.56 -9.77
C ARG A 241 -2.99 -5.78 -10.21
N LYS A 242 -3.75 -5.69 -11.31
CA LYS A 242 -4.52 -6.83 -11.83
C LYS A 242 -3.57 -7.93 -12.31
N ILE A 243 -2.53 -7.57 -13.06
CA ILE A 243 -1.50 -8.50 -13.54
C ILE A 243 -0.77 -9.14 -12.35
N LEU A 244 -0.28 -8.33 -11.41
CA LEU A 244 0.51 -8.78 -10.25
C LEU A 244 -0.26 -9.61 -9.22
N LEU A 245 -1.60 -9.52 -9.21
CA LEU A 245 -2.44 -10.25 -8.26
C LEU A 245 -3.14 -11.45 -8.88
N ARG A 246 -3.12 -11.64 -10.21
CA ARG A 246 -3.95 -12.67 -10.89
C ARG A 246 -3.58 -14.09 -10.48
N ASP A 247 -2.29 -14.36 -10.35
CA ASP A 247 -1.73 -15.71 -10.10
C ASP A 247 -1.63 -16.05 -8.59
N LEU A 248 -2.10 -15.14 -7.72
CA LEU A 248 -2.07 -15.32 -6.26
C LEU A 248 -3.38 -15.89 -5.71
N SER A 249 -3.25 -16.80 -4.75
CA SER A 249 -4.39 -17.42 -4.07
C SER A 249 -5.03 -16.48 -3.03
N GLY A 250 -6.34 -16.66 -2.82
CA GLY A 250 -7.12 -15.92 -1.83
C GLY A 250 -7.83 -14.68 -2.37
N ASN A 251 -8.28 -13.82 -1.45
CA ASN A 251 -9.07 -12.62 -1.73
C ASN A 251 -8.25 -11.35 -1.41
N SER A 252 -8.31 -10.33 -2.26
CA SER A 252 -7.58 -9.08 -2.06
C SER A 252 -8.13 -8.18 -0.93
N ALA A 253 -9.40 -8.36 -0.53
CA ALA A 253 -10.08 -7.48 0.42
C ALA A 253 -9.83 -7.84 1.90
N PHE A 254 -9.71 -9.13 2.23
CA PHE A 254 -9.65 -9.59 3.62
C PHE A 254 -8.45 -10.50 3.86
N LYS A 255 -7.73 -10.29 4.97
CA LYS A 255 -6.54 -11.08 5.34
C LYS A 255 -6.84 -12.57 5.56
N SER A 256 -8.02 -12.88 6.07
CA SER A 256 -8.55 -14.23 6.21
C SER A 256 -9.99 -14.23 5.68
N GLY A 257 -10.49 -15.37 5.21
CA GLY A 257 -11.89 -15.50 4.81
C GLY A 257 -12.82 -14.97 5.91
N LYS A 258 -14.01 -14.48 5.53
CA LYS A 258 -15.03 -14.05 6.50
C LYS A 258 -15.01 -15.06 7.65
N ARG A 259 -14.84 -14.60 8.90
CA ARG A 259 -15.26 -15.43 10.03
C ARG A 259 -16.66 -15.86 9.64
N ASN A 260 -16.89 -17.17 9.48
CA ASN A 260 -18.26 -17.62 9.60
C ASN A 260 -18.72 -16.94 10.87
N ALA A 261 -19.74 -16.09 10.76
CA ALA A 261 -20.64 -15.96 11.87
C ALA A 261 -21.09 -17.41 12.05
N GLU A 262 -20.37 -18.13 12.91
CA GLU A 262 -20.88 -19.27 13.62
C GLU A 262 -22.28 -18.81 13.95
N ALA A 263 -23.26 -19.37 13.25
CA ALA A 263 -24.64 -18.99 13.41
C ALA A 263 -24.82 -18.95 14.91
N LEU A 264 -25.17 -17.77 15.43
CA LEU A 264 -25.58 -17.64 16.80
C LEU A 264 -26.80 -18.54 16.87
N GLN A 265 -26.59 -19.82 17.15
CA GLN A 265 -27.66 -20.70 17.55
C GLN A 265 -28.16 -20.01 18.81
N PRO A 266 -29.42 -19.55 18.84
CA PRO A 266 -29.96 -19.04 20.08
C PRO A 266 -29.87 -20.21 21.07
N GLU A 267 -28.92 -20.12 22.00
CA GLU A 267 -28.87 -20.99 23.17
C GLU A 267 -30.26 -20.91 23.82
N PRO A 268 -30.99 -22.02 23.93
CA PRO A 268 -32.27 -21.99 24.63
C PRO A 268 -32.01 -21.55 26.07
N PRO A 269 -32.80 -20.60 26.62
CA PRO A 269 -32.58 -20.15 27.98
C PRO A 269 -32.71 -21.32 28.94
N ALA A 270 -31.73 -21.44 29.84
CA ALA A 270 -31.68 -22.42 30.90
C ALA A 270 -33.04 -22.53 31.60
N SER A 271 -33.69 -23.69 31.43
CA SER A 271 -34.95 -24.02 32.09
C SER A 271 -34.67 -24.25 33.58
N THR A 272 -34.92 -23.24 34.39
CA THR A 272 -35.21 -23.43 35.81
C THR A 272 -36.60 -24.03 35.93
N ALA A 273 -36.66 -25.24 36.49
CA ALA A 273 -37.74 -25.82 37.29
C ALA A 273 -39.19 -25.61 36.81
N ALA A 274 -39.86 -26.70 36.41
CA ALA A 274 -41.01 -27.23 37.14
C ALA A 274 -41.76 -28.34 36.35
N VAL A 275 -41.84 -29.50 37.02
CA VAL A 275 -43.00 -30.40 37.10
C VAL A 275 -43.33 -31.28 35.88
N GLU A 276 -43.01 -32.56 36.05
CA GLU A 276 -43.66 -33.68 35.38
C GLU A 276 -45.18 -33.63 35.58
N VAL A 277 -45.94 -33.63 34.48
CA VAL A 277 -47.29 -34.21 34.45
C VAL A 277 -47.37 -35.07 33.19
N GLN A 278 -47.20 -36.37 33.40
CA GLN A 278 -47.60 -37.39 32.45
C GLN A 278 -49.14 -37.46 32.49
N GLY A 279 -49.80 -37.03 31.44
CA GLY A 279 -51.26 -37.10 31.30
C GLY A 279 -51.66 -36.82 29.85
N ASP A 280 -52.32 -37.80 29.23
CA ASP A 280 -52.64 -37.88 27.79
C ASP A 280 -53.10 -36.56 27.17
N ARG A 281 -52.22 -35.96 26.36
CA ARG A 281 -52.47 -34.76 25.56
C ARG A 281 -53.64 -34.95 24.57
N GLU A 282 -53.91 -36.19 24.15
CA GLU A 282 -55.04 -36.51 23.28
C GLU A 282 -56.40 -36.38 24.00
N LEU A 283 -56.49 -36.69 25.30
CA LEU A 283 -57.74 -36.50 26.06
C LEU A 283 -58.03 -35.03 26.31
N ALA A 284 -56.99 -34.21 26.52
CA ALA A 284 -57.13 -32.76 26.66
C ALA A 284 -57.50 -32.06 25.35
N GLU A 285 -56.92 -32.51 24.23
CA GLU A 285 -57.29 -32.01 22.89
C GLU A 285 -58.71 -32.45 22.51
N ALA A 286 -59.12 -33.69 22.80
CA ALA A 286 -60.49 -34.15 22.54
C ALA A 286 -61.55 -33.39 23.36
N LEU A 287 -61.27 -33.06 24.62
CA LEU A 287 -62.20 -32.31 25.46
C LEU A 287 -62.30 -30.84 25.04
N ALA A 288 -61.23 -30.26 24.49
CA ALA A 288 -61.24 -28.93 23.91
C ALA A 288 -62.06 -28.88 22.62
N ASP A 289 -61.95 -29.89 21.76
CA ASP A 289 -62.73 -30.00 20.53
C ASP A 289 -64.22 -30.23 20.82
N GLU A 290 -64.56 -31.05 21.83
CA GLU A 290 -65.96 -31.25 22.24
C GLU A 290 -66.59 -29.97 22.81
N LEU A 291 -65.84 -29.18 23.58
CA LEU A 291 -66.29 -27.87 24.07
C LEU A 291 -66.47 -26.86 22.93
N LEU A 292 -65.61 -26.89 21.92
CA LEU A 292 -65.72 -26.02 20.76
C LEU A 292 -66.94 -26.37 19.90
N ILE A 293 -67.25 -27.67 19.77
CA ILE A 293 -68.47 -28.15 19.09
C ILE A 293 -69.74 -27.73 19.86
N GLN A 294 -69.75 -27.82 21.20
CA GLN A 294 -70.88 -27.34 22.00
C GLN A 294 -71.06 -25.82 21.90
N GLN A 295 -69.98 -25.05 21.87
CA GLN A 295 -70.01 -23.59 21.73
C GLN A 295 -70.57 -23.17 20.37
N VAL A 296 -70.16 -23.85 19.29
CA VAL A 296 -70.67 -23.58 17.93
C VAL A 296 -72.14 -23.96 17.83
N ASN A 297 -72.56 -25.12 18.33
CA ASN A 297 -73.96 -25.53 18.30
C ASN A 297 -74.87 -24.63 19.16
N ALA A 298 -74.39 -24.12 20.30
CA ALA A 298 -75.10 -23.12 21.10
C ALA A 298 -75.26 -21.79 20.35
N SER A 299 -74.23 -21.38 19.59
CA SER A 299 -74.27 -20.15 18.79
C SER A 299 -75.16 -20.24 17.55
N PHE A 300 -75.47 -21.44 17.05
CA PHE A 300 -76.39 -21.67 15.91
C PHE A 300 -77.81 -22.07 16.33
N GLY A 301 -78.06 -22.37 17.62
CA GLY A 301 -79.37 -22.73 18.15
C GLY A 301 -80.25 -21.54 18.58
N GLU A 302 -79.67 -20.36 18.75
CA GLU A 302 -80.39 -19.15 19.21
C GLU A 302 -81.06 -18.35 18.09
N GLU A 303 -80.91 -18.77 16.81
CA GLU A 303 -81.52 -18.11 15.64
C GLU A 303 -82.79 -18.79 15.11
N ALA A 304 -83.31 -19.83 15.78
CA ALA A 304 -84.53 -20.54 15.37
C ALA A 304 -85.67 -20.52 16.41
N ALA A 305 -85.57 -19.68 17.44
CA ALA A 305 -86.64 -19.43 18.40
C ALA A 305 -86.75 -17.94 18.73
N SER A 306 -86.94 -17.10 17.70
CA SER A 306 -87.65 -15.83 17.84
C SER A 306 -88.41 -15.47 16.57
#